data_AF-B3DUT7-F1
#
_entry.id   AF-B3DUT7-F1
#
_cell.length_a   1.000
_cell.length_b   1.000
_cell.length_c   1.000
_cell.angle_alpha   90.00
_cell.angle_beta   90.00
_cell.angle_gamma   90.00
#
_symmetry.space_group_name_H-M   'P 1'
#
loop_
_entity.id
_entity.type
_entity.pdbx_description
1 polymer ?
#
loop_
_entity_poly.entity_id
_entity_poly.type
_entity_poly.pdbx_seq_one_letter_code
_entity_poly.pdbx_strand_id
1 'polypeptide(L)'
;MFKLLLNLYWMILLFIPFELKGNEPADVEYITGPFEFGSKIWHVLFDNKPVALLQKQKAADGSLYYILEKFEDPKDPHSAVSYYLKRVQDKIYLLYKEDTHAEQPPPPLINMGIPWDTAVKIEKVNLLHKVNAMGMRNTSKWVMENITKHRNIYFYTPEFIEAAKKLKLLPKNYKPPPLLPKDEVELERYLSTKVTPKLIDPQLLGEEDPGMEIKSKDK
;
A
#
# COMPACT_ATOMS: atom_id res chain seq x y z
N MET A 1 25.54 50.29 27.22
CA MET A 1 24.72 49.42 28.08
C MET A 1 23.26 49.25 27.61
N PHE A 2 22.90 49.58 26.36
CA PHE A 2 21.54 49.35 25.83
C PHE A 2 21.48 48.52 24.53
N LYS A 3 22.63 48.29 23.87
CA LYS A 3 22.72 47.41 22.68
C LYS A 3 22.75 45.91 23.01
N LEU A 4 22.90 45.53 24.28
CA LEU A 4 22.94 44.12 24.70
C LEU A 4 21.54 43.52 24.94
N LEU A 5 20.51 44.35 25.18
CA LEU A 5 19.15 43.89 25.48
C LEU A 5 18.35 43.51 24.22
N LEU A 6 18.73 44.02 23.04
CA LEU A 6 18.02 43.76 21.79
C LEU A 6 18.39 42.40 21.15
N ASN A 7 19.51 41.80 21.56
CA ASN A 7 20.02 40.54 20.98
C ASN A 7 19.49 39.29 21.67
N LEU A 8 18.91 39.39 22.87
CA LEU A 8 18.28 38.24 23.54
C LEU A 8 16.89 37.93 22.99
N TYR A 9 16.19 38.93 22.45
CA TYR A 9 14.82 38.76 21.96
C TYR A 9 14.75 37.90 20.67
N TRP A 10 15.85 37.83 19.91
CA TRP A 10 15.96 36.98 18.71
C TRP A 10 16.31 35.51 19.02
N MET A 11 16.83 35.19 20.21
CA MET A 11 17.12 33.79 20.57
C MET A 11 15.94 33.05 21.17
N ILE A 12 14.90 33.75 21.65
CA ILE A 12 13.71 33.11 22.25
C ILE A 12 12.71 32.64 21.18
N LEU A 13 12.77 33.19 19.96
CA LEU A 13 11.93 32.77 18.84
C LEU A 13 12.37 31.45 18.18
N LEU A 14 13.53 30.89 18.54
CA LEU A 14 14.00 29.59 18.04
C LEU A 14 13.57 28.39 18.89
N PHE A 15 12.85 28.62 19.99
CA PHE A 15 12.26 27.59 20.84
C PHE A 15 10.75 27.70 20.88
N ILE A 16 10.11 27.94 19.73
CA ILE A 16 8.74 27.45 19.58
C ILE A 16 8.91 25.93 19.57
N PRO A 17 8.48 25.17 20.59
CA PRO A 17 8.27 23.75 20.38
C PRO A 17 7.28 23.71 19.23
N PHE A 18 7.77 23.27 18.06
CA PHE A 18 6.89 22.71 17.05
C PHE A 18 6.28 21.51 17.77
N GLU A 19 5.21 21.75 18.52
CA GLU A 19 4.19 20.75 18.75
C GLU A 19 3.75 20.40 17.33
N LEU A 20 4.44 19.42 16.76
CA LEU A 20 3.81 18.44 15.91
C LEU A 20 2.60 17.99 16.72
N LYS A 21 1.48 18.71 16.55
CA LYS A 21 0.16 18.13 16.72
C LYS A 21 0.30 16.78 16.05
N GLY A 22 0.33 15.73 16.87
CA GLY A 22 0.20 14.38 16.36
C GLY A 22 -1.02 14.46 15.49
N ASN A 23 -0.83 14.33 14.17
CA ASN A 23 -1.96 14.19 13.28
C ASN A 23 -2.70 12.99 13.85
N GLU A 24 -3.91 13.26 14.36
CA GLU A 24 -4.87 12.20 14.62
C GLU A 24 -4.84 11.28 13.39
N PRO A 25 -4.77 9.96 13.59
CA PRO A 25 -4.68 9.03 12.47
C PRO A 25 -5.80 9.40 11.50
N ALA A 26 -5.44 9.75 10.27
CA ALA A 26 -6.42 10.18 9.28
C ALA A 26 -7.55 9.15 9.26
N ASP A 27 -8.78 9.61 9.49
CA ASP A 27 -9.95 8.74 9.55
C ASP A 27 -9.96 7.85 8.31
N VAL A 28 -10.08 6.55 8.51
CA VAL A 28 -10.20 5.58 7.41
C VAL A 28 -11.45 5.97 6.63
N GLU A 29 -11.27 6.32 5.36
CA GLU A 29 -12.40 6.70 4.50
C GLU A 29 -13.19 5.45 4.13
N TYR A 30 -14.42 5.35 4.62
CA TYR A 30 -15.35 4.29 4.23
C TYR A 30 -16.22 4.77 3.06
N ILE A 31 -16.23 3.99 1.98
CA ILE A 31 -17.04 4.26 0.79
C ILE A 31 -18.18 3.25 0.66
N THR A 32 -19.35 3.73 0.23
CA THR A 32 -20.55 2.93 -0.05
C THR A 32 -20.88 2.95 -1.55
N GLY A 33 -21.61 1.94 -2.02
CA GLY A 33 -21.91 1.77 -3.43
C GLY A 33 -23.13 2.59 -3.93
N PRO A 34 -23.24 2.82 -5.26
CA PRO A 34 -22.19 2.61 -6.26
C PRO A 34 -21.24 3.81 -6.26
N PHE A 35 -19.99 3.56 -5.87
CA PHE A 35 -18.91 4.54 -6.06
C PHE A 35 -18.57 4.65 -7.57
N GLU A 36 -17.33 5.00 -7.91
CA GLU A 36 -16.81 5.11 -9.29
C GLU A 36 -16.79 3.79 -10.09
N PHE A 37 -17.37 2.70 -9.57
CA PHE A 37 -17.36 1.36 -10.17
C PHE A 37 -18.71 0.91 -10.76
N GLY A 38 -19.80 1.62 -10.46
CA GLY A 38 -21.16 1.21 -10.84
C GLY A 38 -21.70 0.04 -9.99
N SER A 39 -23.02 -0.10 -9.94
CA SER A 39 -23.69 -0.99 -8.96
C SER A 39 -23.39 -2.47 -9.16
N LYS A 40 -23.28 -2.94 -10.41
CA LYS A 40 -23.02 -4.37 -10.69
C LYS A 40 -21.62 -4.80 -10.22
N ILE A 41 -20.59 -4.02 -10.55
CA ILE A 41 -19.22 -4.30 -10.13
C ILE A 41 -19.12 -4.18 -8.60
N TRP A 42 -19.77 -3.18 -8.02
CA TRP A 42 -19.80 -3.01 -6.57
C TRP A 42 -20.41 -4.23 -5.86
N HIS A 43 -21.54 -4.73 -6.37
CA HIS A 43 -22.19 -5.92 -5.85
C HIS A 43 -21.27 -7.15 -5.94
N VAL A 44 -20.67 -7.39 -7.11
CA VAL A 44 -19.82 -8.58 -7.32
C VAL A 44 -18.55 -8.56 -6.47
N LEU A 45 -17.90 -7.40 -6.34
CA LEU A 45 -16.63 -7.33 -5.60
C LEU A 45 -16.86 -7.26 -4.09
N PHE A 46 -17.91 -6.58 -3.65
CA PHE A 46 -18.05 -6.14 -2.26
C PHE A 46 -19.37 -6.55 -1.61
N ASP A 47 -20.23 -7.31 -2.28
CA ASP A 47 -21.53 -7.76 -1.76
C ASP A 47 -22.43 -6.59 -1.30
N ASN A 48 -22.27 -5.41 -1.93
CA ASN A 48 -22.88 -4.15 -1.51
C ASN A 48 -22.52 -3.67 -0.10
N LYS A 49 -21.51 -4.27 0.55
CA LYS A 49 -20.99 -3.82 1.84
C LYS A 49 -20.16 -2.52 1.68
N PRO A 50 -20.06 -1.69 2.73
CA PRO A 50 -19.06 -0.62 2.78
C PRO A 50 -17.64 -1.19 2.71
N VAL A 51 -16.72 -0.45 2.09
CA VAL A 51 -15.30 -0.80 2.04
C VAL A 51 -14.43 0.38 2.43
N ALA A 52 -13.27 0.11 3.03
CA ALA A 52 -12.29 1.14 3.34
C ALA A 52 -11.49 1.47 2.07
N LEU A 53 -11.36 2.76 1.77
CA LEU A 53 -10.48 3.27 0.74
C LEU A 53 -9.09 3.50 1.35
N LEU A 54 -8.18 2.55 1.13
CA LEU A 54 -6.81 2.65 1.63
C LEU A 54 -5.95 3.54 0.72
N GLN A 55 -6.14 3.44 -0.59
CA GLN A 55 -5.39 4.22 -1.57
C GLN A 55 -6.24 4.59 -2.79
N LYS A 56 -6.05 5.83 -3.27
CA LYS A 56 -6.48 6.28 -4.61
C LYS A 56 -5.39 7.12 -5.25
N GLN A 57 -4.79 6.63 -6.33
CA GLN A 57 -3.66 7.30 -6.99
C GLN A 57 -3.91 7.46 -8.50
N LYS A 58 -3.73 8.68 -9.00
CA LYS A 58 -3.78 8.99 -10.44
C LYS A 58 -2.40 8.89 -11.06
N ALA A 59 -2.27 8.07 -12.09
CA ALA A 59 -1.06 7.97 -12.91
C ALA A 59 -1.03 9.05 -14.00
N ALA A 60 0.14 9.24 -14.62
CA ALA A 60 0.37 10.26 -15.64
C ALA A 60 -0.47 10.04 -16.91
N ASP A 61 -0.79 8.79 -17.23
CA ASP A 61 -1.66 8.38 -18.34
C ASP A 61 -3.16 8.61 -18.06
N GLY A 62 -3.51 9.12 -16.87
CA GLY A 62 -4.88 9.35 -16.44
C GLY A 62 -5.54 8.14 -15.78
N SER A 63 -4.90 6.97 -15.77
CA SER A 63 -5.38 5.78 -15.05
C SER A 63 -5.48 6.06 -13.55
N LEU A 64 -6.53 5.53 -12.91
CA LEU A 64 -6.70 5.58 -11.46
C LEU A 64 -6.43 4.19 -10.87
N TYR A 65 -5.65 4.14 -9.79
CA TYR A 65 -5.33 2.92 -9.06
C TYR A 65 -5.94 3.01 -7.67
N TYR A 66 -6.58 1.93 -7.24
CA TYR A 66 -7.26 1.85 -5.95
C TYR A 66 -6.73 0.65 -5.16
N ILE A 67 -6.59 0.83 -3.85
CA ILE A 67 -6.48 -0.27 -2.90
C ILE A 67 -7.67 -0.11 -1.96
N LEU A 68 -8.55 -1.09 -1.97
CA LEU A 68 -9.81 -1.12 -1.21
C LEU A 68 -9.79 -2.33 -0.29
N GLU A 69 -10.30 -2.17 0.92
CA GLU A 69 -10.36 -3.26 1.88
C GLU A 69 -11.80 -3.52 2.31
N LYS A 70 -12.26 -4.77 2.10
CA LYS A 70 -13.57 -5.25 2.52
C LYS A 70 -13.40 -6.03 3.82
N PHE A 71 -14.03 -5.57 4.91
CA PHE A 71 -14.08 -6.32 6.16
C PHE A 71 -15.26 -7.27 6.15
N GLU A 72 -15.04 -8.56 6.44
CA GLU A 72 -16.14 -9.50 6.65
C GLU A 72 -16.82 -9.27 8.00
N ASP A 73 -16.05 -8.96 9.04
CA ASP A 73 -16.50 -8.47 10.34
C ASP A 73 -15.80 -7.13 10.67
N PRO A 74 -16.53 -6.00 10.77
CA PRO A 74 -15.95 -4.70 11.16
C PRO A 74 -15.27 -4.70 12.54
N LYS A 75 -15.55 -5.69 13.41
CA LYS A 75 -14.94 -5.82 14.73
C LYS A 75 -13.67 -6.67 14.71
N ASP A 76 -13.41 -7.41 13.63
CA ASP A 76 -12.21 -8.21 13.45
C ASP A 76 -11.35 -7.65 12.31
N PRO A 77 -10.24 -6.94 12.62
CA PRO A 77 -9.35 -6.39 11.61
C PRO A 77 -8.61 -7.45 10.78
N HIS A 78 -8.65 -8.73 11.19
CA HIS A 78 -8.04 -9.83 10.44
C HIS A 78 -9.00 -10.47 9.42
N SER A 79 -10.29 -10.11 9.45
CA SER A 79 -11.32 -10.63 8.53
C SER A 79 -11.35 -9.93 7.17
N ALA A 80 -10.30 -9.20 6.83
CA ALA A 80 -10.28 -8.29 5.70
C ALA A 80 -9.83 -8.97 4.40
N VAL A 81 -10.35 -8.50 3.27
CA VAL A 81 -9.93 -8.86 1.92
C VAL A 81 -9.55 -7.58 1.19
N SER A 82 -8.31 -7.52 0.70
CA SER A 82 -7.78 -6.35 0.00
C SER A 82 -7.87 -6.51 -1.52
N TYR A 83 -8.36 -5.47 -2.20
CA TYR A 83 -8.60 -5.42 -3.64
C TYR A 83 -7.76 -4.34 -4.28
N TYR A 84 -6.93 -4.74 -5.25
CA TYR A 84 -6.11 -3.85 -6.05
C TYR A 84 -6.79 -3.65 -7.40
N LEU A 85 -7.29 -2.45 -7.66
CA LEU A 85 -8.07 -2.13 -8.86
C LEU A 85 -7.39 -1.06 -9.71
N LYS A 86 -7.59 -1.14 -11.02
CA LYS A 86 -7.22 -0.10 -11.98
C LYS A 86 -8.45 0.34 -12.76
N ARG A 87 -8.68 1.64 -12.87
CA ARG A 87 -9.69 2.22 -13.74
C ARG A 87 -9.03 2.99 -14.88
N VAL A 88 -9.47 2.70 -16.11
CA VAL A 88 -9.11 3.43 -17.33
C VAL A 88 -10.40 3.79 -18.03
N GLN A 89 -10.71 5.10 -18.08
CA GLN A 89 -12.02 5.59 -18.56
C GLN A 89 -13.16 4.89 -17.79
N ASP A 90 -14.01 4.13 -18.47
CA ASP A 90 -15.14 3.40 -17.87
C ASP A 90 -14.85 1.91 -17.68
N LYS A 91 -13.60 1.47 -17.91
CA LYS A 91 -13.17 0.08 -17.72
C LYS A 91 -12.47 -0.09 -16.38
N ILE A 92 -12.83 -1.15 -15.67
CA ILE A 92 -12.25 -1.49 -14.36
C ILE A 92 -11.58 -2.84 -14.46
N TYR A 93 -10.34 -2.92 -13.99
CA TYR A 93 -9.53 -4.13 -13.99
C TYR A 93 -9.21 -4.52 -12.56
N LEU A 94 -9.41 -5.79 -12.23
CA LEU A 94 -8.88 -6.41 -11.03
C LEU A 94 -7.41 -6.73 -11.27
N LEU A 95 -6.52 -6.08 -10.52
CA LEU A 95 -5.09 -6.34 -10.57
C LEU A 95 -4.74 -7.51 -9.65
N TYR A 96 -5.25 -7.51 -8.43
CA TYR A 96 -5.00 -8.55 -7.44
C TYR A 96 -6.10 -8.54 -6.38
N LYS A 97 -6.41 -9.71 -5.83
CA LYS A 97 -7.28 -9.89 -4.66
C LYS A 97 -6.44 -10.60 -3.60
N GLU A 98 -6.15 -9.91 -2.52
CA GLU A 98 -5.45 -10.46 -1.37
C GLU A 98 -6.49 -11.09 -0.44
N ASP A 99 -6.42 -12.40 -0.34
CA ASP A 99 -7.10 -13.15 0.72
C ASP A 99 -6.14 -13.24 1.90
N THR A 100 -6.55 -12.76 3.07
CA THR A 100 -5.75 -12.79 4.30
C THR A 100 -5.43 -14.21 4.79
N HIS A 101 -6.09 -15.23 4.23
CA HIS A 101 -5.77 -16.65 4.45
C HIS A 101 -4.69 -17.18 3.49
N ALA A 102 -4.28 -16.40 2.48
CA ALA A 102 -3.23 -16.81 1.56
C ALA A 102 -1.86 -16.79 2.26
N GLU A 103 -1.11 -17.88 2.13
CA GLU A 103 0.25 -18.00 2.71
C GLU A 103 1.28 -17.07 2.05
N GLN A 104 0.93 -16.46 0.92
CA GLN A 104 1.85 -15.65 0.13
C GLN A 104 1.53 -14.14 0.25
N PRO A 105 2.55 -13.29 0.44
CA PRO A 105 2.36 -11.86 0.46
C PRO A 105 1.85 -11.35 -0.90
N PRO A 106 1.19 -10.17 -0.92
CA PRO A 106 0.76 -9.55 -2.17
C PRO A 106 1.99 -9.33 -3.07
N PRO A 107 1.91 -9.62 -4.38
CA PRO A 107 3.02 -9.39 -5.32
C PRO A 107 3.51 -7.94 -5.31
N PRO A 108 4.74 -7.66 -5.77
CA PRO A 108 5.19 -6.28 -5.96
C PRO A 108 4.20 -5.48 -6.81
N LEU A 109 3.94 -4.23 -6.44
CA LEU A 109 2.95 -3.36 -7.10
C LEU A 109 3.26 -3.19 -8.59
N ILE A 110 4.55 -3.08 -8.91
CA ILE A 110 5.00 -3.00 -10.31
C ILE A 110 4.66 -4.25 -11.12
N ASN A 111 4.64 -5.42 -10.48
CA ASN A 111 4.30 -6.68 -11.12
C ASN A 111 2.79 -6.89 -11.26
N MET A 112 1.98 -6.08 -10.59
CA MET A 112 0.54 -5.97 -10.82
C MET A 112 0.21 -5.04 -12.01
N GLY A 113 1.23 -4.47 -12.67
CA GLY A 113 1.05 -3.52 -13.78
C GLY A 113 0.84 -2.07 -13.35
N ILE A 114 1.16 -1.74 -12.08
CA ILE A 114 1.16 -0.36 -11.59
C ILE A 114 2.46 0.33 -12.03
N PRO A 115 2.40 1.50 -12.70
CA PRO A 115 3.60 2.22 -13.13
C PRO A 115 4.50 2.57 -11.94
N TRP A 116 5.82 2.49 -12.13
CA TRP A 116 6.85 2.73 -11.11
C TRP A 116 6.57 3.96 -10.24
N ASP A 117 6.35 5.12 -10.85
CA ASP A 117 6.11 6.36 -10.11
C ASP A 117 4.84 6.32 -9.26
N THR A 118 3.82 5.59 -9.71
CA THR A 118 2.58 5.38 -8.96
C THR A 118 2.78 4.38 -7.83
N ALA A 119 3.50 3.28 -8.07
CA ALA A 119 3.85 2.30 -7.05
C ALA A 119 4.64 2.96 -5.90
N VAL A 120 5.66 3.77 -6.22
CA VAL A 120 6.42 4.52 -5.21
C VAL A 120 5.55 5.52 -4.44
N LYS A 121 4.55 6.15 -5.08
CA LYS A 121 3.59 7.02 -4.39
C LYS A 121 2.70 6.25 -3.41
N ILE A 122 2.18 5.09 -3.84
CA ILE A 122 1.38 4.21 -2.97
C ILE A 122 2.20 3.83 -1.73
N GLU A 123 3.42 3.31 -1.93
CA GLU A 123 4.29 2.90 -0.83
C GLU A 123 4.66 4.06 0.10
N LYS A 124 4.85 5.26 -0.46
CA LYS A 124 5.08 6.47 0.32
C LYS A 124 3.90 6.78 1.22
N VAL A 125 2.66 6.67 0.73
CA VAL A 125 1.46 6.91 1.55
C VAL A 125 1.33 5.84 2.64
N ASN A 126 1.54 4.56 2.31
CA ASN A 126 1.55 3.47 3.30
C ASN A 126 2.57 3.72 4.42
N LEU A 127 3.79 4.13 4.06
CA LEU A 127 4.83 4.48 5.03
C LEU A 127 4.47 5.73 5.84
N LEU A 128 3.82 6.73 5.23
CA LEU A 128 3.35 7.91 5.96
C LEU A 128 2.29 7.56 7.01
N HIS A 129 1.39 6.63 6.73
CA HIS A 129 0.45 6.13 7.74
C HIS A 129 1.19 5.49 8.93
N LYS A 130 2.24 4.70 8.67
CA LYS A 130 3.11 4.19 9.74
C LYS A 130 3.80 5.33 10.50
N VAL A 131 4.39 6.30 9.78
CA VAL A 131 5.02 7.49 10.40
C VAL A 131 4.05 8.23 11.30
N ASN A 132 2.80 8.42 10.89
CA ASN A 132 1.78 9.09 11.69
C ASN A 132 1.43 8.28 12.95
N ALA A 133 1.35 6.95 12.84
CA ALA A 133 0.96 6.07 13.95
C ALA A 133 2.04 5.90 15.02
N MET A 134 3.31 5.75 14.64
CA MET A 134 4.40 5.43 15.58
C MET A 134 5.54 6.45 15.62
N GLY A 135 5.50 7.48 14.78
CA GLY A 135 6.53 8.51 14.65
C GLY A 135 7.67 8.13 13.72
N MET A 136 8.36 9.14 13.16
CA MET A 136 9.44 8.99 12.18
C MET A 136 10.58 8.09 12.67
N ARG A 137 11.08 8.33 13.90
CA ARG A 137 12.21 7.59 14.47
C ARG A 137 11.89 6.10 14.62
N ASN A 138 10.72 5.77 15.16
CA ASN A 138 10.33 4.39 15.36
C ASN A 138 10.04 3.69 14.03
N THR A 139 9.42 4.41 13.08
CA THR A 139 9.18 3.88 11.73
C THR A 139 10.49 3.56 11.03
N SER A 140 11.49 4.44 11.08
CA SER A 140 12.82 4.19 10.50
C SER A 140 13.48 2.96 11.13
N LYS A 141 13.42 2.82 12.46
CA LYS A 141 13.90 1.62 13.17
C LYS A 141 13.16 0.35 12.71
N TRP A 142 11.83 0.39 12.61
CA TRP A 142 11.02 -0.72 12.15
C TRP A 142 11.34 -1.14 10.71
N VAL A 143 11.50 -0.18 9.78
CA VAL A 143 11.94 -0.44 8.41
C VAL A 143 13.30 -1.13 8.39
N MET A 144 14.28 -0.54 9.09
CA MET A 144 15.63 -1.11 9.18
C MET A 144 15.64 -2.51 9.76
N GLU A 145 14.85 -2.79 10.80
CA GLU A 145 14.80 -4.11 11.42
C GLU A 145 14.15 -5.16 10.53
N ASN A 146 13.08 -4.83 9.81
CA ASN A 146 12.43 -5.79 8.91
C ASN A 146 13.33 -6.15 7.72
N ILE A 147 14.06 -5.17 7.18
CA ILE A 147 15.05 -5.43 6.13
C ILE A 147 16.22 -6.24 6.72
N THR A 148 16.93 -5.71 7.72
CA THR A 148 18.18 -6.35 8.21
C THR A 148 18.00 -7.73 8.82
N LYS A 149 16.82 -8.05 9.35
CA LYS A 149 16.53 -9.36 9.96
C LYS A 149 15.85 -10.32 8.98
N HIS A 150 15.74 -9.97 7.70
CA HIS A 150 15.09 -10.78 6.65
C HIS A 150 13.69 -11.26 7.05
N ARG A 151 12.97 -10.45 7.84
CA ARG A 151 11.71 -10.89 8.45
C ARG A 151 10.57 -10.94 7.44
N ASN A 152 10.68 -10.15 6.38
CA ASN A 152 9.64 -10.03 5.38
C ASN A 152 10.23 -9.57 4.04
N ILE A 153 10.18 -10.45 3.04
CA ILE A 153 10.66 -10.21 1.66
C ILE A 153 9.99 -9.00 0.99
N TYR A 154 8.79 -8.59 1.44
CA TYR A 154 8.10 -7.40 0.93
C TYR A 154 8.92 -6.11 1.08
N PHE A 155 9.71 -5.98 2.15
CA PHE A 155 10.54 -4.80 2.41
C PHE A 155 11.70 -4.65 1.43
N TYR A 156 11.95 -5.69 0.62
CA TYR A 156 12.96 -5.72 -0.41
C TYR A 156 12.43 -5.33 -1.80
N THR A 157 11.14 -5.01 -1.90
CA THR A 157 10.59 -4.47 -3.15
C THR A 157 11.25 -3.13 -3.50
N PRO A 158 11.65 -2.91 -4.77
CA PRO A 158 12.31 -1.67 -5.16
C PRO A 158 11.46 -0.42 -4.87
N GLU A 159 10.14 -0.48 -5.08
CA GLU A 159 9.21 0.62 -4.86
C GLU A 159 9.12 1.03 -3.38
N PHE A 160 9.14 0.07 -2.47
CA PHE A 160 9.15 0.32 -1.02
C PHE A 160 10.45 0.98 -0.58
N ILE A 161 11.60 0.45 -1.02
CA ILE A 161 12.92 1.01 -0.70
C ILE A 161 13.00 2.45 -1.19
N GLU A 162 12.56 2.72 -2.42
CA GLU A 162 12.59 4.06 -2.99
C GLU A 162 11.64 5.02 -2.26
N ALA A 163 10.45 4.56 -1.87
CA ALA A 163 9.54 5.34 -1.03
C ALA A 163 10.16 5.68 0.34
N ALA A 164 10.78 4.70 1.00
CA ALA A 164 11.46 4.88 2.28
C ALA A 164 12.63 5.86 2.19
N LYS A 165 13.41 5.83 1.09
CA LYS A 165 14.47 6.81 0.81
C LYS A 165 13.90 8.21 0.60
N LYS A 166 12.82 8.36 -0.18
CA LYS A 166 12.14 9.64 -0.40
C LYS A 166 11.58 10.25 0.89
N LEU A 167 11.19 9.41 1.86
CA LEU A 167 10.74 9.82 3.19
C LEU A 167 11.86 10.02 4.22
N LYS A 168 13.13 9.77 3.85
CA LYS A 168 14.28 9.81 4.76
C LYS A 168 14.19 8.78 5.90
N LEU A 169 13.40 7.72 5.73
CA LEU A 169 13.39 6.55 6.61
C LEU A 169 14.63 5.68 6.41
N LEU A 170 15.17 5.71 5.19
CA LEU A 170 16.45 5.13 4.79
C LEU A 170 17.37 6.22 4.22
N PRO A 171 18.71 6.07 4.34
CA PRO A 171 19.67 6.94 3.67
C PRO A 171 19.49 6.96 2.14
N LYS A 172 19.76 8.09 1.48
CA LYS A 172 19.65 8.20 0.01
C LYS A 172 20.51 7.20 -0.76
N ASN A 173 21.63 6.80 -0.21
CA ASN A 173 22.57 5.83 -0.76
C ASN A 173 22.39 4.42 -0.17
N TYR A 174 21.28 4.16 0.53
CA TYR A 174 21.00 2.86 1.11
C TYR A 174 21.02 1.76 0.05
N LYS A 175 21.66 0.65 0.40
CA LYS A 175 21.65 -0.61 -0.36
C LYS A 175 21.17 -1.71 0.59
N PRO A 176 20.24 -2.58 0.18
CA PRO A 176 19.84 -3.73 0.98
C PRO A 176 21.07 -4.57 1.37
N PRO A 177 21.12 -5.10 2.61
CA PRO A 177 22.16 -6.04 2.99
C PRO A 177 22.05 -7.32 2.15
N PRO A 178 23.15 -8.05 1.94
CA PRO A 178 23.09 -9.37 1.30
C PRO A 178 22.16 -10.28 2.09
N LEU A 179 21.44 -11.13 1.38
CA LEU A 179 20.53 -12.11 1.93
C LEU A 179 21.25 -13.46 2.12
N LEU A 180 20.68 -14.35 2.93
CA LEU A 180 21.13 -15.74 2.90
C LEU A 180 20.67 -16.38 1.58
N PRO A 181 21.38 -17.39 1.03
CA PRO A 181 21.03 -17.98 -0.27
C PRO A 181 19.57 -18.45 -0.39
N LYS A 182 19.00 -18.98 0.70
CA LYS A 182 17.59 -19.38 0.75
C LYS A 182 16.63 -18.19 0.59
N ASP A 183 16.96 -17.06 1.20
CA ASP A 183 16.16 -15.83 1.20
C ASP A 183 16.34 -15.09 -0.13
N GLU A 184 17.50 -15.21 -0.78
CA GLU A 184 17.73 -14.74 -2.16
C GLU A 184 16.80 -15.45 -3.15
N VAL A 185 16.74 -16.79 -3.10
CA VAL A 185 15.85 -17.57 -3.98
C VAL A 185 14.39 -17.24 -3.73
N GLU A 186 14.00 -17.03 -2.47
CA GLU A 186 12.64 -16.61 -2.11
C GLU A 186 12.34 -15.21 -2.65
N LEU A 187 13.26 -14.26 -2.47
CA LEU A 187 13.11 -12.91 -3.00
C LEU A 187 13.02 -12.91 -4.52
N GLU A 188 13.89 -13.64 -5.22
CA GLU A 188 13.88 -13.77 -6.68
C GLU A 188 12.54 -14.34 -7.16
N ARG A 189 12.06 -15.41 -6.52
CA ARG A 189 10.75 -15.99 -6.83
C ARG A 189 9.65 -14.95 -6.66
N TYR A 190 9.63 -14.27 -5.53
CA TYR A 190 8.63 -13.26 -5.22
C TYR A 190 8.66 -12.07 -6.19
N LEU A 191 9.86 -11.54 -6.50
CA LEU A 191 10.04 -10.46 -7.47
C LEU A 191 9.73 -10.90 -8.91
N SER A 192 9.73 -12.20 -9.20
CA SER A 192 9.34 -12.74 -10.51
C SER A 192 7.84 -12.96 -10.66
N THR A 193 7.06 -12.93 -9.59
CA THR A 193 5.60 -13.13 -9.61
C THR A 193 4.94 -12.02 -10.40
N LYS A 194 4.38 -12.35 -11.57
CA LYS A 194 3.63 -11.43 -12.42
C LYS A 194 2.13 -11.68 -12.31
N VAL A 195 1.36 -10.61 -12.24
CA VAL A 195 -0.10 -10.70 -12.26
C VAL A 195 -0.63 -10.11 -13.56
N THR A 196 -1.53 -10.84 -14.22
CA THR A 196 -2.23 -10.35 -15.40
C THR A 196 -3.52 -9.66 -14.96
N PRO A 197 -3.69 -8.34 -15.23
CA PRO A 197 -4.93 -7.64 -14.93
C PRO A 197 -6.12 -8.29 -15.62
N LYS A 198 -7.21 -8.52 -14.87
CA LYS A 198 -8.47 -9.05 -15.39
C LYS A 198 -9.48 -7.94 -15.57
N LEU A 199 -9.99 -7.75 -16.78
CA LEU A 199 -11.10 -6.83 -17.03
C LEU A 199 -12.34 -7.35 -16.30
N ILE A 200 -12.99 -6.48 -15.54
CA ILE A 200 -14.29 -6.76 -14.95
C ILE A 200 -15.33 -6.21 -15.91
N ASP A 201 -16.03 -7.10 -16.62
CA ASP A 201 -17.11 -6.73 -17.54
C ASP A 201 -18.47 -6.79 -16.84
N PRO A 202 -19.11 -5.65 -16.51
CA PRO A 202 -20.39 -5.63 -15.82
C PRO A 202 -21.54 -6.30 -16.59
N GLN A 203 -21.39 -6.55 -17.89
CA GLN A 203 -22.39 -7.26 -18.70
C GLN A 203 -22.29 -8.77 -18.52
N LEU A 204 -21.09 -9.30 -18.27
CA LEU A 204 -20.82 -10.73 -18.09
C LEU A 204 -20.90 -11.17 -16.61
N LEU A 205 -20.98 -10.22 -15.68
CA LEU A 205 -21.18 -10.51 -14.25
C LEU A 205 -22.60 -11.01 -13.99
N GLY A 206 -22.75 -12.33 -13.84
CA GLY A 206 -24.03 -13.02 -13.57
C GLY A 206 -24.30 -14.22 -14.47
N GLU A 207 -23.48 -14.44 -15.51
CA GLU A 207 -23.41 -15.71 -16.23
C GLU A 207 -22.32 -16.55 -15.54
N GLU A 208 -22.66 -17.74 -15.05
CA GLU A 208 -21.73 -18.62 -14.32
C GLU A 208 -20.42 -18.79 -15.10
N ASP A 209 -19.29 -18.45 -14.48
CA ASP A 209 -17.94 -18.69 -15.04
C ASP A 209 -17.63 -20.20 -14.93
N PRO A 210 -17.56 -20.99 -16.02
CA PRO A 210 -17.32 -22.42 -15.97
C PRO A 210 -15.81 -22.72 -15.88
N GLY A 211 -15.11 -22.10 -14.91
CA GLY A 211 -13.64 -22.05 -14.95
C GLY A 211 -12.88 -22.04 -13.63
N MET A 212 -13.51 -22.00 -12.45
CA MET A 212 -12.80 -22.18 -11.18
C MET A 212 -12.64 -23.67 -10.82
N GLU A 213 -11.92 -24.43 -11.65
CA GLU A 213 -11.23 -25.64 -11.19
C GLU A 213 -9.79 -25.27 -10.81
N ILE A 214 -9.55 -25.08 -9.51
CA ILE A 214 -8.20 -25.21 -8.97
C ILE A 214 -7.87 -26.70 -9.04
N LYS A 215 -7.08 -27.11 -10.02
CA LYS A 215 -6.49 -28.44 -10.03
C LYS A 215 -5.59 -28.57 -8.80
N SER A 216 -6.07 -29.25 -7.76
CA SER A 216 -5.20 -29.87 -6.77
C SER A 216 -4.38 -30.93 -7.52
N LYS A 217 -3.06 -30.73 -7.58
CA LYS A 217 -2.15 -31.82 -7.90
C LYS A 217 -1.84 -32.53 -6.60
N ASP A 218 -2.54 -33.63 -6.36
CA ASP A 218 -1.97 -34.72 -5.60
C ASP A 218 -0.80 -35.31 -6.40
N LYS A 219 0.38 -35.34 -5.76
CA LYS A 219 1.35 -36.43 -5.84
C LYS A 219 2.45 -36.26 -4.80
#